data_AF-A0A4R6C3Q9-F1
#
_entry.id   AF-A0A4R6C3Q9-F1
#
_cell.length_a   1.000
_cell.length_b   1.000
_cell.length_c   1.000
_cell.angle_alpha   90.00
_cell.angle_beta   90.00
_cell.angle_gamma   90.00
#
_symmetry.space_group_name_H-M   'P 1'
#
loop_
_entity.id
_entity.type
_entity.pdbx_description
1 polymer ?
#
loop_
_entity_poly.entity_id
_entity_poly.type
_entity_poly.pdbx_seq_one_letter_code
_entity_poly.pdbx_strand_id
1 'polypeptide(L)'
;MRPLKRIIYCIRLIDNDGNEQPVYDVSYHYLIQVIGAYECVTLDDSIYEHVTYRPGTLRYLDVYTTDIIYPDDYDYAQYLYLAQKDSVQLFYSKQVRTFKLSNVC
;
A
#
# COMPACT_ATOMS: atom_id res chain seq x y z
N MET A 1 -27.41 -8.46 1.08
CA MET A 1 -25.98 -8.18 0.77
C MET A 1 -25.18 -8.37 2.05
N ARG A 2 -23.91 -8.79 1.98
CA ARG A 2 -23.07 -9.05 3.16
C ARG A 2 -22.01 -7.97 3.28
N PRO A 3 -21.59 -7.58 4.49
CA PRO A 3 -20.53 -6.60 4.64
C PRO A 3 -19.22 -7.09 4.01
N LEU A 4 -18.43 -6.13 3.53
CA LEU A 4 -17.10 -6.34 2.97
C LEU A 4 -16.05 -5.77 3.91
N LYS A 5 -14.79 -6.16 3.71
CA LYS A 5 -13.64 -5.55 4.38
C LYS A 5 -12.69 -5.01 3.33
N ARG A 6 -12.42 -3.71 3.40
CA ARG A 6 -11.39 -3.03 2.62
C ARG A 6 -10.08 -3.08 3.41
N ILE A 7 -9.01 -3.47 2.74
CA ILE A 7 -7.66 -3.46 3.28
C ILE A 7 -6.82 -2.56 2.38
N ILE A 8 -6.11 -1.60 2.99
CA ILE A 8 -5.13 -0.77 2.29
C ILE A 8 -3.73 -1.13 2.80
N TYR A 9 -2.91 -1.66 1.91
CA TYR A 9 -1.49 -1.90 2.14
C TYR A 9 -0.69 -0.68 1.75
N CYS A 10 0.43 -0.43 2.43
CA CYS A 10 1.41 0.56 2.03
C CYS A 10 2.77 -0.11 1.82
N ILE A 11 3.28 -0.03 0.59
CA ILE A 11 4.67 -0.37 0.29
C ILE A 11 5.46 0.94 0.25
N ARG A 12 6.41 1.07 1.18
CA ARG A 12 7.39 2.15 1.18
C ARG A 12 8.71 1.64 0.61
N LEU A 13 9.16 2.29 -0.45
CA LEU A 13 10.45 2.06 -1.10
C LEU A 13 11.38 3.21 -0.77
N ILE A 14 12.62 2.90 -0.41
CA ILE A 14 13.65 3.89 -0.11
C ILE A 14 14.86 3.60 -0.98
N ASP A 15 15.16 4.53 -1.88
CA ASP A 15 16.34 4.54 -2.72
C ASP A 15 17.35 5.55 -2.17
N ASN A 16 18.62 5.14 -2.15
CA ASN A 16 19.74 6.05 -1.98
C ASN A 16 20.27 6.36 -3.39
N ASP A 17 20.40 7.64 -3.72
CA ASP A 17 20.92 8.08 -5.02
C ASP A 17 22.43 7.80 -5.20
N GLY A 18 23.10 7.29 -4.15
CA GLY A 18 24.51 6.93 -4.16
C GLY A 18 25.44 8.10 -3.91
N ASN A 19 24.91 9.30 -3.63
CA ASN A 19 25.71 10.48 -3.33
C ASN A 19 26.13 10.52 -1.86
N GLU A 20 27.25 11.19 -1.57
CA GLU A 20 27.80 11.35 -0.21
C GLU A 20 26.86 12.14 0.71
N GLN A 21 25.98 12.97 0.15
CA GLN A 21 24.89 13.59 0.89
C GLN A 21 23.67 12.63 0.90
N PRO A 22 23.16 12.24 2.07
CA PRO A 22 22.05 11.31 2.19
C PRO A 22 20.72 11.97 1.78
N VAL A 23 20.50 12.06 0.47
CA VAL A 23 19.21 12.31 -0.14
C VAL A 23 18.59 10.94 -0.39
N TYR A 24 17.43 10.72 0.21
CA TYR A 24 16.66 9.50 0.01
C TYR A 24 15.43 9.82 -0.82
N ASP A 25 15.32 9.17 -1.98
CA ASP A 25 14.11 9.16 -2.77
C ASP A 25 13.19 8.07 -2.17
N VAL A 26 12.06 8.51 -1.62
CA VAL A 26 11.10 7.64 -0.93
C VAL A 26 9.80 7.63 -1.72
N SER A 27 9.35 6.44 -2.13
CA SER A 27 8.02 6.27 -2.71
C SER A 27 7.12 5.47 -1.78
N TYR A 28 5.85 5.86 -1.76
CA TYR A 28 4.78 5.18 -1.05
C TYR A 28 3.77 4.70 -2.09
N HIS A 29 3.50 3.40 -2.11
CA HIS A 29 2.51 2.78 -2.98
C HIS A 29 1.42 2.18 -2.11
N TYR A 30 0.21 2.72 -2.25
CA TYR A 30 -0.94 2.25 -1.51
C TYR A 30 -1.72 1.29 -2.41
N LEU A 31 -1.83 0.05 -1.96
CA LEU A 31 -2.55 -1.01 -2.66
C LEU A 31 -3.86 -1.30 -1.93
N ILE A 32 -4.94 -1.52 -2.66
CA ILE A 32 -6.24 -1.87 -2.12
C ILE A 32 -6.58 -3.32 -2.44
N GLN A 33 -7.13 -4.02 -1.45
CA GLN A 33 -7.80 -5.30 -1.62
C GLN A 33 -9.15 -5.24 -0.90
N VAL A 34 -10.18 -5.82 -1.49
CA VAL A 34 -11.50 -5.94 -0.87
C VAL A 34 -11.84 -7.41 -0.79
N ILE A 35 -12.25 -7.86 0.39
CA ILE A 35 -12.61 -9.25 0.68
C ILE A 35 -13.93 -9.32 1.45
N GLY A 36 -14.46 -10.52 1.68
CA GLY A 36 -15.58 -10.71 2.59
C GLY A 36 -15.21 -10.30 4.03
N ALA A 37 -16.16 -9.73 4.79
CA ALA A 37 -15.87 -9.18 6.12
C ALA A 37 -15.26 -10.16 7.13
N TYR A 38 -15.49 -11.47 6.96
CA TYR A 38 -15.00 -12.53 7.84
C TYR A 38 -13.89 -13.37 7.23
N GLU A 39 -13.39 -12.99 6.05
CA GLU A 39 -12.30 -13.70 5.40
C GLU A 39 -10.96 -13.29 6.01
N CYS A 40 -10.07 -14.27 6.13
CA CYS A 40 -8.69 -14.04 6.54
C CYS A 40 -7.84 -13.82 5.30
N VAL A 41 -6.93 -12.84 5.36
CA VAL A 41 -5.91 -12.64 4.33
C VAL A 41 -4.56 -12.98 4.90
N THR A 42 -3.81 -13.76 4.14
CA THR A 42 -2.38 -13.98 4.37
C THR A 42 -1.62 -13.08 3.42
N LEU A 43 -0.65 -12.35 3.95
CA LEU A 43 0.23 -11.47 3.18
C LEU A 43 1.58 -12.17 3.06
N ASP A 44 2.08 -12.32 1.83
CA ASP A 44 3.43 -12.82 1.57
C ASP A 44 4.20 -11.84 0.67
N ASP A 45 5.46 -12.18 0.36
CA ASP A 45 6.36 -11.32 -0.40
C ASP A 45 5.92 -11.09 -1.87
N SER A 46 4.94 -11.84 -2.39
CA SER A 46 4.42 -11.62 -3.75
C SER A 46 3.76 -10.24 -3.90
N ILE A 47 3.34 -9.60 -2.80
CA ILE A 47 2.77 -8.25 -2.86
C ILE A 47 3.75 -7.22 -3.44
N TYR A 48 5.07 -7.46 -3.32
CA TYR A 48 6.08 -6.61 -3.91
C TYR A 48 6.13 -6.71 -5.44
N GLU A 49 5.53 -7.74 -6.07
CA GLU A 49 5.45 -7.86 -7.53
C GLU A 49 4.52 -6.79 -8.14
N HIS A 50 3.65 -6.18 -7.34
CA HIS A 50 2.77 -5.08 -7.77
C HIS A 50 3.49 -3.73 -7.92
N VAL A 51 4.77 -3.64 -7.53
CA VAL A 51 5.56 -2.39 -7.60
C VAL A 51 6.94 -2.66 -8.19
N THR A 52 7.39 -1.79 -9.08
CA THR A 52 8.74 -1.87 -9.66
C THR A 52 9.73 -1.09 -8.79
N TYR A 53 10.88 -1.69 -8.48
CA TYR A 53 11.97 -1.06 -7.72
C TYR A 53 13.33 -1.52 -8.23
N ARG A 54 14.38 -0.79 -7.83
CA ARG A 54 15.76 -1.06 -8.26
C ARG A 54 16.41 -2.12 -7.37
N PRO A 55 17.46 -2.80 -7.84
CA PRO A 55 18.30 -3.61 -6.96
C PRO A 55 18.88 -2.75 -5.83
N GLY A 56 18.78 -3.23 -4.58
CA GLY A 56 19.29 -2.52 -3.41
C GLY A 56 18.30 -1.53 -2.75
N THR A 57 17.11 -1.32 -3.34
CA THR A 57 16.03 -0.55 -2.70
C THR A 57 15.62 -1.19 -1.38
N LEU A 58 15.55 -0.41 -0.31
CA LEU A 58 14.95 -0.87 0.95
C LEU A 58 13.43 -0.87 0.82
N ARG A 59 12.79 -1.96 1.26
CA ARG A 59 11.36 -2.19 1.10
C ARG A 59 10.74 -2.39 2.47
N TYR A 60 9.64 -1.69 2.72
CA TYR A 60 8.82 -1.84 3.91
C TYR A 60 7.38 -2.02 3.49
N LEU A 61 6.70 -2.96 4.13
CA LEU A 61 5.29 -3.25 3.92
C LEU A 61 4.56 -3.05 5.23
N ASP A 62 3.42 -2.38 5.17
CA ASP A 62 2.55 -2.14 6.30
C ASP A 62 1.08 -2.26 5.89
N VAL A 63 0.22 -2.60 6.85
CA VAL A 63 -1.24 -2.50 6.70
C VAL A 63 -1.65 -1.12 7.18
N TYR A 64 -1.91 -0.22 6.24
CA TYR A 64 -2.20 1.17 6.53
C TYR A 64 -3.57 1.35 7.20
N THR A 65 -4.61 0.68 6.69
CA THR A 65 -5.93 0.67 7.33
C THR A 65 -6.73 -0.57 6.93
N THR A 66 -7.69 -0.93 7.78
CA THR A 66 -8.74 -1.91 7.47
C THR A 66 -10.09 -1.37 7.90
N ASP A 67 -11.04 -1.30 6.97
CA ASP A 67 -12.37 -0.76 7.20
C ASP A 67 -13.44 -1.77 6.79
N ILE A 68 -14.54 -1.83 7.55
CA ILE A 68 -15.73 -2.59 7.16
C ILE A 68 -16.62 -1.70 6.30
N ILE A 69 -17.07 -2.22 5.16
CA ILE A 69 -17.99 -1.57 4.25
C ILE A 69 -19.34 -2.28 4.34
N TYR A 70 -20.38 -1.54 4.68
CA TYR A 70 -21.73 -2.06 4.85
C TYR A 70 -22.57 -1.87 3.57
N PRO A 71 -23.58 -2.72 3.32
CA PRO A 71 -24.42 -2.64 2.12
C PRO A 71 -25.15 -1.31 1.88
N ASP A 72 -25.34 -0.52 2.93
CA ASP A 72 -25.97 0.80 2.92
C ASP A 72 -24.97 1.95 2.67
N ASP A 73 -23.66 1.67 2.65
CA ASP A 73 -22.67 2.65 2.26
C ASP A 73 -22.84 3.05 0.78
N TYR A 74 -22.75 4.34 0.50
CA TYR A 74 -22.96 4.91 -0.84
C TYR A 74 -22.05 4.30 -1.91
N ASP A 75 -20.83 3.90 -1.54
CA ASP A 75 -19.81 3.34 -2.42
C ASP A 75 -19.72 1.80 -2.35
N TYR A 76 -20.65 1.12 -1.67
CA TYR A 76 -20.65 -0.34 -1.52
C TYR A 76 -20.56 -1.09 -2.87
N ALA A 77 -21.28 -0.62 -3.89
CA ALA A 77 -21.28 -1.25 -5.22
C ALA A 77 -19.88 -1.26 -5.87
N GLN A 78 -19.08 -0.22 -5.63
CA GLN A 78 -17.71 -0.14 -6.13
C GLN A 78 -16.81 -1.16 -5.44
N TYR A 79 -16.92 -1.31 -4.12
CA TYR A 79 -16.15 -2.30 -3.38
C TYR A 79 -16.60 -3.73 -3.68
N LEU A 80 -17.89 -3.95 -3.91
CA LEU A 80 -18.39 -5.26 -4.35
C LEU A 80 -17.77 -5.66 -5.69
N TYR A 81 -17.66 -4.74 -6.64
CA TYR A 81 -16.98 -4.98 -7.91
C TYR A 81 -15.49 -5.30 -7.72
N LEU A 82 -14.80 -4.60 -6.82
CA LEU A 82 -13.40 -4.88 -6.50
C LEU A 82 -13.22 -6.25 -5.83
N ALA A 83 -14.11 -6.63 -4.92
CA ALA A 83 -14.08 -7.93 -4.25
C ALA A 83 -14.25 -9.09 -5.23
N GLN A 84 -15.07 -8.92 -6.26
CA GLN A 84 -15.27 -9.94 -7.30
C GLN A 84 -14.05 -10.14 -8.21
N LYS A 85 -13.15 -9.17 -8.28
CA LYS A 85 -11.91 -9.28 -9.05
C LYS A 85 -10.80 -10.03 -8.31
N ASP A 86 -10.97 -10.26 -7.01
CA ASP A 86 -10.01 -10.95 -6.13
C ASP A 86 -8.53 -10.60 -6.42
N SER A 87 -8.26 -9.31 -6.57
CA SER A 87 -6.94 -8.80 -6.95
C SER A 87 -6.57 -7.60 -6.12
N VAL A 88 -5.30 -7.56 -5.72
CA VAL A 88 -4.66 -6.38 -5.13
C VAL A 88 -4.43 -5.37 -6.25
N GLN A 89 -4.89 -4.14 -6.07
CA GLN A 89 -4.80 -3.09 -7.08
C GLN A 89 -4.09 -1.85 -6.54
N LEU A 90 -3.34 -1.17 -7.41
CA LEU A 90 -2.76 0.12 -7.07
C LEU A 90 -3.87 1.16 -6.89
N PHE A 91 -3.95 1.74 -5.70
CA PHE A 91 -4.94 2.74 -5.34
C PHE A 91 -4.37 4.16 -5.40
N TYR A 92 -3.17 4.35 -4.84
CA TYR A 92 -2.52 5.66 -4.80
C TYR A 92 -1.00 5.51 -4.75
N SER A 93 -0.27 6.50 -5.25
CA SER A 93 1.18 6.55 -5.13
C SER A 93 1.63 7.97 -4.85
N LYS A 94 2.64 8.09 -3.99
CA LYS A 94 3.27 9.36 -3.63
C LYS A 94 4.78 9.21 -3.65
N GLN A 95 5.46 10.16 -4.27
CA GLN A 95 6.92 10.27 -4.21
C GLN A 95 7.30 11.46 -3.34
N VAL A 96 8.32 11.26 -2.52
CA VAL A 96 8.86 12.27 -1.61
C VAL A 96 10.37 12.19 -1.68
N ARG A 97 11.02 13.32 -1.90
CA ARG A 97 12.46 13.46 -1.71
C ARG A 97 12.71 13.90 -0.28
N THR A 98 13.47 13.12 0.46
CA THR A 98 13.79 13.40 1.86
C THR A 98 15.29 13.63 2.01
N PHE A 99 15.64 14.55 2.89
CA PHE A 99 17.03 14.88 3.22
C PHE A 99 17.25 14.47 4.66
N LYS A 100 18.41 13.88 4.97
CA LYS A 100 18.80 13.72 6.38
C LYS A 100 18.90 15.11 7.00
N LEU A 101 18.04 15.41 7.97
CA LEU A 101 18.24 16.58 8.81
C LEU A 101 19.55 16.34 9.58
N SER A 102 20.58 17.16 9.34
CA SER A 102 21.67 17.30 10.29
C SER A 102 21.02 17.67 11.62
N ASN A 103 21.26 16.86 12.67
CA ASN A 103 20.64 16.96 14.00
C ASN A 103 20.15 18.38 14.28
N VAL A 104 18.84 18.53 14.46
CA VAL A 104 18.30 19.75 15.06
C VAL A 104 18.82 19.72 16.51
N CYS A 105 19.90 20.46 16.75
CA CYS A 105 20.45 20.70 18.09
C CYS A 105 19.49 21.58 18.89
#